data_AF-A0A7W0SNV9-F1
#
_entry.id   AF-A0A7W0SNV9-F1
#
_cell.length_a   1.000
_cell.length_b   1.000
_cell.length_c   1.000
_cell.angle_alpha   90.00
_cell.angle_beta   90.00
_cell.angle_gamma   90.00
#
_symmetry.space_group_name_H-M   'P 1'
#
loop_
_entity.id
_entity.type
_entity.pdbx_description
1 polymer ?
#
loop_
_entity_poly.entity_id
_entity_poly.type
_entity_poly.pdbx_seq_one_letter_code
_entity_poly.pdbx_strand_id
1 'polypeptide(L)'
;MTCRAMVAALLASGGLLGLAGPASGDPAAAGSSFYVVRSDPRLCPSPLCGGHWVALANRALTRCSDGALRPHCYVAKMVDDARQPLSANVPPEALARAAIEGREFPGFGELGVLVVAEVWKPVGGPAKGDFYRLRDTGVRCIRAPCFSMRAEQLNRRARVTFSDLDLKPTGASAEDLALALALLGPKGLLAAGRVNTTSNSGRVFRATRIYLRAAKLRA
;
A
#
# COMPACT_ATOMS: atom_id res chain seq x y z
N MET A 1 -41.03 -77.17 11.41
CA MET A 1 -39.74 -77.78 11.02
C MET A 1 -39.12 -76.94 9.91
N THR A 2 -37.79 -76.78 9.98
CA THR A 2 -36.86 -76.05 9.06
C THR A 2 -37.10 -74.53 8.93
N CYS A 3 -36.38 -73.65 9.64
CA CYS A 3 -34.93 -73.34 9.63
C CYS A 3 -34.45 -72.73 8.31
N ARG A 4 -34.25 -71.39 8.30
CA ARG A 4 -33.16 -70.74 7.55
C ARG A 4 -32.94 -69.29 8.00
N ALA A 5 -31.71 -69.05 8.45
CA ALA A 5 -31.15 -67.76 8.84
C ALA A 5 -30.61 -66.99 7.62
N MET A 6 -30.66 -65.65 7.67
CA MET A 6 -29.81 -64.70 6.92
C MET A 6 -29.75 -63.43 7.79
N VAL A 7 -28.69 -63.25 8.58
CA VAL A 7 -27.44 -62.50 8.32
C VAL A 7 -27.66 -61.00 8.10
N ALA A 8 -26.97 -60.23 8.97
CA ALA A 8 -27.07 -58.80 9.24
C ALA A 8 -26.28 -57.92 8.26
N ALA A 9 -26.69 -56.65 8.16
CA ALA A 9 -25.81 -55.52 7.86
C ALA A 9 -26.36 -54.25 8.55
N LEU A 10 -25.84 -53.96 9.75
CA LEU A 10 -26.05 -52.70 10.47
C LEU A 10 -24.99 -51.69 10.00
N LEU A 11 -25.42 -50.67 9.25
CA LEU A 11 -24.59 -49.51 8.89
C LEU A 11 -24.48 -48.58 10.10
N ALA A 12 -23.33 -48.60 10.78
CA ALA A 12 -22.99 -47.63 11.81
C ALA A 12 -22.45 -46.35 11.16
N SER A 13 -23.24 -45.28 11.19
CA SER A 13 -22.84 -43.94 10.74
C SER A 13 -22.00 -43.25 11.82
N GLY A 14 -20.68 -43.31 11.69
CA GLY A 14 -19.75 -42.54 12.52
C GLY A 14 -19.71 -41.07 12.10
N GLY A 15 -20.45 -40.21 12.80
CA GLY A 15 -20.35 -38.75 12.65
C GLY A 15 -19.16 -38.22 13.46
N LEU A 16 -18.04 -37.90 12.78
CA LEU A 16 -16.95 -37.14 13.40
C LEU A 16 -17.31 -35.65 13.49
N LEU A 17 -17.20 -35.11 14.70
CA LEU A 17 -17.16 -33.69 15.00
C LEU A 17 -16.05 -32.98 14.21
N GLY A 18 -16.42 -31.96 13.44
CA GLY A 18 -15.50 -30.95 12.94
C GLY A 18 -15.71 -29.63 13.68
N LEU A 19 -14.93 -29.38 14.74
CA LEU A 19 -14.80 -28.06 15.34
C LEU A 19 -14.01 -27.17 14.36
N ALA A 20 -14.69 -26.22 13.72
CA ALA A 20 -14.04 -25.17 12.95
C ALA A 20 -13.32 -24.21 13.92
N GLY A 21 -11.99 -24.31 14.01
CA GLY A 21 -11.17 -23.33 14.71
C GLY A 21 -11.19 -21.97 14.00
N PRO A 22 -11.00 -20.86 14.72
CA PRO A 22 -10.89 -19.54 14.11
C PRO A 22 -9.67 -19.52 13.18
N ALA A 23 -9.86 -19.02 11.96
CA ALA A 23 -8.77 -18.72 11.04
C ALA A 23 -7.87 -17.64 11.65
N SER A 24 -6.78 -18.07 12.29
CA SER A 24 -5.66 -17.20 12.62
C SER A 24 -5.05 -16.74 11.32
N GLY A 25 -5.42 -15.52 10.89
CA GLY A 25 -4.72 -14.84 9.81
C GLY A 25 -3.29 -14.60 10.28
N ASP A 26 -2.32 -15.15 9.54
CA ASP A 26 -0.91 -14.92 9.79
C ASP A 26 -0.61 -13.42 9.92
N PRO A 27 0.27 -13.00 10.83
CA PRO A 27 0.73 -11.62 10.89
C PRO A 27 1.33 -11.25 9.54
N ALA A 28 0.74 -10.25 8.89
CA ALA A 28 1.22 -9.74 7.62
C ALA A 28 2.70 -9.36 7.75
N ALA A 29 3.55 -9.97 6.94
CA ALA A 29 4.97 -9.68 6.89
C ALA A 29 5.21 -8.16 6.84
N ALA A 30 6.21 -7.69 7.59
CA ALA A 30 6.63 -6.30 7.64
C ALA A 30 6.76 -5.71 6.21
N GLY A 31 6.18 -4.54 5.96
CA GLY A 31 6.42 -3.80 4.72
C GLY A 31 5.58 -4.19 3.49
N SER A 32 4.35 -4.71 3.63
CA SER A 32 3.52 -5.09 2.47
C SER A 32 2.62 -3.97 1.93
N SER A 33 2.26 -2.99 2.77
CA SER A 33 1.22 -2.01 2.45
C SER A 33 1.79 -0.61 2.23
N PHE A 34 1.09 0.18 1.41
CA PHE A 34 1.44 1.57 1.14
C PHE A 34 0.67 2.51 2.06
N TYR A 35 1.38 3.40 2.74
CA TYR A 35 0.84 4.41 3.62
C TYR A 35 1.18 5.80 3.12
N VAL A 36 0.23 6.72 3.24
CA VAL A 36 0.49 8.17 3.17
C VAL A 36 0.93 8.61 4.56
N VAL A 37 2.09 9.26 4.63
CA VAL A 37 2.72 9.69 5.89
C VAL A 37 2.62 11.21 6.01
N ARG A 38 2.22 11.70 7.18
CA ARG A 38 2.21 13.12 7.53
C ARG A 38 2.82 13.32 8.90
N SER A 39 3.63 14.36 9.08
CA SER A 39 4.16 14.71 10.40
C SER A 39 3.03 15.12 11.35
N ASP A 40 3.17 14.79 12.63
CA ASP A 40 2.25 15.23 13.67
C ASP A 40 2.58 16.66 14.13
N PRO A 41 1.70 17.66 13.89
CA PRO A 41 1.98 19.06 14.23
C PRO A 41 1.72 19.39 15.71
N ARG A 42 1.20 18.44 16.49
CA ARG A 42 0.86 18.68 17.90
C ARG A 42 2.12 18.95 18.73
N LEU A 43 2.03 19.92 19.63
CA LEU A 43 3.09 20.28 20.58
C LEU A 43 2.74 19.74 21.97
N CYS A 44 3.42 18.68 22.39
CA CYS A 44 3.21 17.98 23.68
C CYS A 44 4.47 17.14 24.03
N PRO A 45 4.52 16.48 25.19
CA PRO A 45 5.63 15.59 25.52
C PRO A 45 5.74 14.41 24.54
N SER A 46 6.91 14.28 23.91
CA SER A 46 7.29 13.06 23.17
C SER A 46 7.29 11.86 24.13
N PRO A 47 6.82 10.68 23.71
CA PRO A 47 6.46 10.24 22.35
C PRO A 47 4.97 10.34 22.00
N LEU A 48 4.13 11.04 22.78
CA LEU A 48 2.68 11.13 22.53
C LEU A 48 2.32 12.04 21.34
N CYS A 49 3.26 12.89 20.92
CA CYS A 49 3.21 13.69 19.70
C CYS A 49 4.62 13.94 19.13
N GLY A 50 4.68 14.66 18.01
CA GLY A 50 5.91 14.88 17.24
C GLY A 50 6.31 13.67 16.38
N GLY A 51 5.53 12.58 16.44
CA GLY A 51 5.61 11.45 15.54
C GLY A 51 4.92 11.72 14.20
N HIS A 52 4.21 10.72 13.70
CA HIS A 52 3.58 10.78 12.37
C HIS A 52 2.15 10.25 12.41
N TRP A 53 1.31 10.81 11.55
CA TRP A 53 0.01 10.27 11.19
C TRP A 53 0.12 9.49 9.89
N VAL A 54 -0.29 8.24 9.91
CA VAL A 54 -0.26 7.36 8.74
C VAL A 54 -1.66 6.92 8.34
N ALA A 55 -1.92 6.92 7.04
CA ALA A 55 -3.17 6.43 6.46
C ALA A 55 -2.87 5.42 5.35
N LEU A 56 -3.59 4.30 5.36
CA LEU A 56 -3.46 3.27 4.35
C LEU A 56 -3.95 3.80 2.99
N ALA A 57 -3.08 3.83 1.98
CA ALA A 57 -3.41 4.38 0.67
C ALA A 57 -4.61 3.65 0.03
N ASN A 58 -5.52 4.40 -0.59
CA ASN A 58 -6.77 3.90 -1.22
C ASN A 58 -7.74 3.17 -0.28
N ARG A 59 -7.67 3.43 1.03
CA ARG A 59 -8.55 2.86 2.05
C ARG A 59 -9.08 3.97 2.94
N ALA A 60 -10.34 3.86 3.35
CA ALA A 60 -10.96 4.81 4.26
C ALA A 60 -10.48 4.63 5.71
N LEU A 61 -10.08 3.41 6.07
CA LEU A 61 -9.66 3.03 7.42
C LEU A 61 -8.32 2.31 7.38
N THR A 62 -7.55 2.52 8.44
CA THR A 62 -6.24 1.95 8.74
C THR A 62 -6.34 1.23 10.07
N ARG A 63 -5.80 0.00 10.15
CA ARG A 63 -5.65 -0.71 11.43
C ARG A 63 -4.44 -0.15 12.16
N CYS A 64 -4.65 0.40 13.34
CA CYS A 64 -3.61 0.96 14.19
C CYS A 64 -2.96 -0.12 15.06
N SER A 65 -1.90 0.22 15.80
CA SER A 65 -1.19 -0.71 16.68
C SER A 65 -2.10 -1.29 17.77
N ASP A 66 -3.04 -0.51 18.28
CA ASP A 66 -4.08 -0.92 19.24
C ASP A 66 -5.18 -1.80 18.63
N GLY A 67 -5.05 -2.19 17.36
CA GLY A 67 -6.03 -2.99 16.63
C GLY A 67 -7.26 -2.21 16.13
N ALA A 68 -7.46 -0.96 16.56
CA ALA A 68 -8.59 -0.14 16.16
C ALA A 68 -8.50 0.26 14.68
N LEU A 69 -9.66 0.41 14.03
CA LEU A 69 -9.75 0.94 12.67
C LEU A 69 -10.04 2.45 12.72
N ARG A 70 -9.12 3.26 12.18
CA ARG A 70 -9.24 4.72 12.15
C ARG A 70 -8.82 5.27 10.79
N PRO A 71 -9.30 6.45 10.37
CA PRO A 71 -8.82 7.08 9.13
C PRO A 71 -7.31 7.31 9.13
N HIS A 72 -6.75 7.65 10.29
CA HIS A 72 -5.32 7.85 10.50
C HIS A 72 -4.88 7.18 11.81
N CYS A 73 -3.69 6.61 11.81
CA CYS A 73 -3.05 6.04 12.99
C CYS A 73 -1.85 6.88 13.39
N TYR A 74 -1.70 7.14 14.69
CA TYR A 74 -0.50 7.77 15.23
C TYR A 74 0.61 6.72 15.33
N VAL A 75 1.80 7.08 14.87
CA VAL A 75 3.03 6.32 15.10
C VAL A 75 4.06 7.24 15.74
N ALA A 76 4.57 6.83 16.90
CA ALA A 76 5.54 7.59 17.68
C ALA A 76 6.91 7.64 16.98
N LYS A 77 7.30 6.57 16.30
CA LYS A 77 8.59 6.45 15.62
C LYS A 77 8.45 5.76 14.27
N MET A 78 9.38 6.05 13.38
CA MET A 78 9.60 5.34 12.12
C MET A 78 10.99 4.70 12.17
N VAL A 79 11.06 3.42 11.78
CA VAL A 79 12.30 2.63 11.77
C VAL A 79 12.42 1.84 10.48
N ASP A 80 13.62 1.40 10.14
CA ASP A 80 13.83 0.44 9.04
C ASP A 80 13.53 -1.02 9.48
N ASP A 81 13.79 -1.96 8.59
CA ASP A 81 13.65 -3.41 8.82
C ASP A 81 14.58 -3.94 9.93
N ALA A 82 15.75 -3.32 10.09
CA ALA A 82 16.69 -3.56 11.18
C ALA A 82 16.29 -2.85 12.49
N ARG A 83 15.13 -2.19 12.53
CA ARG A 83 14.58 -1.44 13.68
C ARG A 83 15.44 -0.26 14.09
N GLN A 84 16.28 0.24 13.17
CA GLN A 84 17.06 1.45 13.36
C GLN A 84 16.22 2.67 12.99
N PRO A 85 16.40 3.82 13.69
CA PRO A 85 15.79 5.06 13.26
C PRO A 85 16.15 5.37 11.82
N LEU A 86 15.19 5.88 11.04
CA LEU A 86 15.47 6.31 9.67
C LEU A 86 16.49 7.45 9.68
N SER A 87 17.55 7.32 8.87
CA SER A 87 18.62 8.32 8.74
C SER A 87 18.18 9.57 7.99
N ALA A 88 17.17 9.45 7.13
CA ALA A 88 16.62 10.54 6.34
C ALA A 88 15.30 11.05 6.93
N ASN A 89 15.15 12.37 6.95
CA ASN A 89 13.85 12.99 7.26
C ASN A 89 12.80 12.56 6.22
N VAL A 90 11.66 12.08 6.68
CA VAL A 90 10.56 11.67 5.81
C VAL A 90 9.79 12.92 5.41
N PRO A 91 9.72 13.26 4.10
CA PRO A 91 9.04 14.46 3.68
C PRO A 91 7.53 14.37 4.01
N PRO A 92 6.88 15.52 4.27
CA PRO A 92 5.44 15.53 4.49
C PRO A 92 4.72 14.99 3.25
N GLU A 93 3.64 14.24 3.46
CA GLU A 93 2.86 13.59 2.40
C GLU A 93 3.63 12.54 1.59
N ALA A 94 4.73 12.00 2.15
CA ALA A 94 5.43 10.87 1.57
C ALA A 94 4.53 9.63 1.43
N LEU A 95 4.84 8.80 0.44
CA LEU A 95 4.38 7.41 0.43
C LEU A 95 5.45 6.55 1.10
N ALA A 96 5.02 5.65 1.97
CA ALA A 96 5.89 4.65 2.59
C ALA A 96 5.33 3.26 2.33
N ARG A 97 6.19 2.31 1.97
CA ARG A 97 5.85 0.88 2.02
C ARG A 97 6.30 0.37 3.37
N ALA A 98 5.35 -0.03 4.21
CA ALA A 98 5.60 -0.22 5.63
C ALA A 98 4.62 -1.20 6.28
N ALA A 99 4.81 -1.43 7.58
CA ALA A 99 3.85 -2.05 8.49
C ALA A 99 3.76 -1.22 9.79
N ILE A 100 2.62 -1.25 10.46
CA ILE A 100 2.42 -0.65 11.79
C ILE A 100 2.57 -1.77 12.82
N GLU A 101 3.43 -1.56 13.81
CA GLU A 101 3.64 -2.47 14.94
C GLU A 101 3.36 -1.73 16.25
N GLY A 102 2.89 -2.46 17.27
CA GLY A 102 2.86 -1.97 18.65
C GLY A 102 4.22 -2.16 19.32
N ARG A 103 4.66 -1.19 20.11
CA ARG A 103 5.87 -1.30 20.93
C ARG A 103 5.67 -0.60 22.25
N GLU A 104 6.22 -1.18 23.32
CA GLU A 104 6.28 -0.55 24.64
C GLU A 104 7.21 0.67 24.65
N PHE A 105 6.72 1.77 25.21
CA PHE A 105 7.46 2.98 25.50
C PHE A 105 7.46 3.23 27.01
N PRO A 106 8.64 3.26 27.67
CA PRO A 106 8.73 3.44 29.12
C PRO A 106 7.96 4.67 29.60
N GLY A 107 6.99 4.47 30.51
CA GLY A 107 6.15 5.53 31.06
C GLY A 107 4.96 5.97 30.19
N PHE A 108 4.81 5.42 28.98
CA PHE A 108 3.74 5.79 28.04
C PHE A 108 2.91 4.59 27.55
N GLY A 109 3.37 3.35 27.83
CA GLY A 109 2.71 2.12 27.41
C GLY A 109 2.96 1.80 25.94
N GLU A 110 2.10 0.97 25.35
CA GLU A 110 2.22 0.56 23.96
C GLU A 110 1.82 1.68 22.99
N LEU A 111 2.73 2.06 22.08
CA LEU A 111 2.49 3.02 21.00
C LEU A 111 2.86 2.43 19.65
N GLY A 112 2.29 3.00 18.58
CA GLY A 112 2.57 2.58 17.21
C GLY A 112 3.99 2.95 16.76
N VAL A 113 4.64 2.01 16.07
CA VAL A 113 5.89 2.20 15.33
C VAL A 113 5.65 1.82 13.88
N LEU A 114 6.09 2.67 12.95
CA LEU A 114 6.04 2.35 11.53
C LEU A 114 7.36 1.70 11.10
N VAL A 115 7.32 0.43 10.71
CA VAL A 115 8.47 -0.30 10.17
C VAL A 115 8.48 -0.14 8.66
N VAL A 116 9.47 0.58 8.16
CA VAL A 116 9.51 1.14 6.81
C VAL A 116 10.49 0.37 5.94
N ALA A 117 9.98 -0.21 4.85
CA ALA A 117 10.80 -0.85 3.85
C ALA A 117 11.32 0.14 2.79
N GLU A 118 10.44 1.05 2.34
CA GLU A 118 10.77 2.05 1.32
C GLU A 118 9.94 3.33 1.49
N VAL A 119 10.48 4.47 1.05
CA VAL A 119 9.85 5.79 1.11
C VAL A 119 10.04 6.49 -0.23
N TRP A 120 9.01 7.20 -0.65
CA TRP A 120 9.02 8.03 -1.83
C TRP A 120 8.63 9.47 -1.48
N LYS A 121 9.47 10.42 -1.91
CA LYS A 121 9.21 11.85 -1.79
C LYS A 121 8.09 12.25 -2.75
N PRO A 122 7.12 13.07 -2.31
CA PRO A 122 6.14 13.64 -3.21
C PRO A 122 6.81 14.70 -4.09
N VAL A 123 6.41 14.77 -5.36
CA VAL A 123 6.87 15.79 -6.31
C VAL A 123 5.67 16.34 -7.08
N GLY A 124 5.63 17.66 -7.21
CA GLY A 124 4.56 18.40 -7.85
C GLY A 124 3.43 18.82 -6.89
N GLY A 125 2.29 19.20 -7.47
CA GLY A 125 1.08 19.66 -6.78
C GLY A 125 0.41 18.59 -5.90
N PRO A 126 -0.73 18.90 -5.26
CA PRO A 126 -1.42 17.99 -4.33
C PRO A 126 -1.88 16.67 -4.97
N ALA A 127 -1.78 15.58 -4.21
CA ALA A 127 -2.37 14.29 -4.58
C ALA A 127 -3.90 14.42 -4.67
N LYS A 128 -4.48 14.05 -5.81
CA LYS A 128 -5.93 13.98 -6.03
C LYS A 128 -6.26 12.67 -6.72
N GLY A 129 -7.35 12.02 -6.28
CA GLY A 129 -7.71 10.69 -6.76
C GLY A 129 -6.97 9.59 -6.00
N ASP A 130 -6.83 8.44 -6.63
CA ASP A 130 -6.23 7.27 -6.00
C ASP A 130 -4.71 7.19 -6.27
N PHE A 131 -4.04 6.39 -5.47
CA PHE A 131 -2.62 6.09 -5.61
C PHE A 131 -2.40 4.83 -6.43
N TYR A 132 -1.47 4.89 -7.37
CA TYR A 132 -1.17 3.81 -8.31
C TYR A 132 0.32 3.58 -8.40
N ARG A 133 0.67 2.34 -8.76
CA ARG A 133 1.93 2.01 -9.41
C ARG A 133 1.71 1.90 -10.91
N LEU A 134 2.42 2.72 -11.67
CA LEU A 134 2.38 2.76 -13.13
C LEU A 134 3.56 1.97 -13.70
N ARG A 135 3.31 1.16 -14.72
CA ARG A 135 4.33 0.32 -15.37
C ARG A 135 4.11 0.28 -16.87
N ASP A 136 5.20 0.24 -17.64
CA ASP A 136 5.20 -0.20 -19.03
C ASP A 136 5.00 -1.72 -19.07
N THR A 137 4.17 -2.18 -20.00
CA THR A 137 3.84 -3.59 -20.22
C THR A 137 4.72 -4.24 -21.30
N GLY A 138 5.54 -3.45 -22.00
CA GLY A 138 6.35 -3.87 -23.14
C GLY A 138 5.59 -3.89 -24.47
N VAL A 139 4.27 -3.68 -24.47
CA VAL A 139 3.47 -3.65 -25.71
C VAL A 139 3.88 -2.45 -26.56
N ARG A 140 4.04 -2.68 -27.87
CA ARG A 140 4.34 -1.65 -28.88
C ARG A 140 3.34 -1.82 -30.03
N CYS A 141 2.75 -0.72 -30.48
CA CYS A 141 1.68 -0.74 -31.48
C CYS A 141 2.06 0.09 -32.71
N ILE A 142 1.57 -0.31 -33.88
CA ILE A 142 1.77 0.43 -35.14
C ILE A 142 0.78 1.61 -35.25
N ARG A 143 -0.42 1.48 -34.66
CA ARG A 143 -1.47 2.50 -34.65
C ARG A 143 -1.93 2.80 -33.23
N ALA A 144 -2.29 4.06 -32.98
CA ALA A 144 -2.84 4.52 -31.70
C ALA A 144 -4.35 4.21 -31.60
N PRO A 145 -4.93 4.10 -30.39
CA PRO A 145 -4.29 4.18 -29.07
C PRO A 145 -3.52 2.90 -28.70
N CYS A 146 -2.28 3.05 -28.22
CA CYS A 146 -1.47 1.91 -27.79
C CYS A 146 -1.53 1.71 -26.28
N PHE A 147 -2.26 0.68 -25.80
CA PHE A 147 -2.41 0.37 -24.38
C PHE A 147 -1.16 -0.30 -23.79
N SER A 148 -0.03 0.41 -23.85
CA SER A 148 1.28 -0.08 -23.45
C SER A 148 1.58 0.09 -21.96
N MET A 149 0.73 0.78 -21.20
CA MET A 149 0.95 1.01 -19.78
C MET A 149 -0.16 0.43 -18.92
N ARG A 150 0.17 0.14 -17.65
CA ARG A 150 -0.75 -0.38 -16.65
C ARG A 150 -0.64 0.42 -15.36
N ALA A 151 -1.78 0.83 -14.83
CA ALA A 151 -1.92 1.40 -13.50
C ALA A 151 -2.46 0.32 -12.55
N GLU A 152 -1.74 0.05 -11.48
CA GLU A 152 -2.10 -0.89 -10.42
C GLU A 152 -2.41 -0.09 -9.16
N GLN A 153 -3.65 -0.15 -8.69
CA GLN A 153 -4.06 0.63 -7.52
C GLN A 153 -3.40 0.07 -6.26
N LEU A 154 -2.74 0.94 -5.49
CA LEU A 154 -2.04 0.51 -4.26
C LEU A 154 -3.02 -0.04 -3.23
N ASN A 155 -2.63 -1.10 -2.50
CA ASN A 155 -3.45 -1.81 -1.49
C ASN A 155 -4.81 -2.34 -1.99
N ARG A 156 -4.97 -2.45 -3.31
CA ARG A 156 -6.18 -2.90 -4.00
C ARG A 156 -5.79 -3.88 -5.12
N ARG A 157 -6.76 -4.64 -5.61
CA ARG A 157 -6.55 -5.59 -6.72
C ARG A 157 -6.82 -4.96 -8.09
N ALA A 158 -7.42 -3.77 -8.12
CA ALA A 158 -7.82 -3.08 -9.35
C ALA A 158 -6.60 -2.71 -10.20
N ARG A 159 -6.70 -2.98 -11.50
CA ARG A 159 -5.70 -2.63 -12.51
C ARG A 159 -6.41 -2.14 -13.74
N VAL A 160 -5.80 -1.17 -14.43
CA VAL A 160 -6.33 -0.63 -15.68
C VAL A 160 -5.17 -0.39 -16.63
N THR A 161 -5.32 -0.82 -17.87
CA THR A 161 -4.39 -0.45 -18.95
C THR A 161 -4.79 0.88 -19.54
N PHE A 162 -3.78 1.67 -19.89
CA PHE A 162 -3.95 3.00 -20.45
C PHE A 162 -2.94 3.23 -21.57
N SER A 163 -3.29 4.14 -22.47
CA SER A 163 -2.55 4.38 -23.70
C SER A 163 -1.63 5.59 -23.66
N ASP A 164 -1.85 6.51 -22.71
CA ASP A 164 -1.07 7.73 -22.61
C ASP A 164 -0.95 8.22 -21.16
N LEU A 165 0.12 8.93 -20.85
CA LEU A 165 0.45 9.42 -19.52
C LEU A 165 0.56 10.96 -19.56
N ASP A 166 -0.41 11.63 -18.94
CA ASP A 166 -0.37 13.08 -18.77
C ASP A 166 0.22 13.44 -17.39
N LEU A 167 1.48 13.90 -17.38
CA LEU A 167 2.18 14.40 -16.20
C LEU A 167 2.12 15.92 -16.05
N LYS A 168 1.57 16.66 -17.02
CA LYS A 168 1.52 18.14 -16.97
C LYS A 168 0.82 18.67 -15.71
N PRO A 169 -0.29 18.08 -15.22
CA PRO A 169 -0.97 18.59 -14.04
C PRO A 169 -0.18 18.46 -12.74
N THR A 170 0.92 17.70 -12.75
CA THR A 170 1.80 17.60 -11.58
C THR A 170 2.57 18.91 -11.36
N GLY A 171 2.84 19.69 -12.42
CA GLY A 171 3.71 20.87 -12.35
C GLY A 171 5.15 20.55 -11.95
N ALA A 172 5.58 19.29 -12.07
CA ALA A 172 6.95 18.87 -11.74
C ALA A 172 7.97 19.46 -12.73
N SER A 173 9.22 19.61 -12.26
CA SER A 173 10.33 20.08 -13.08
C SER A 173 10.62 19.11 -14.24
N ALA A 174 11.24 19.58 -15.32
CA ALA A 174 11.62 18.72 -16.44
C ALA A 174 12.56 17.57 -16.00
N GLU A 175 13.44 17.84 -15.03
CA GLU A 175 14.34 16.84 -14.44
C GLU A 175 13.56 15.75 -13.70
N ASP A 176 12.62 16.13 -12.83
CA ASP A 176 11.78 15.17 -12.12
C ASP A 176 10.90 14.35 -13.07
N LEU A 177 10.39 14.98 -14.14
CA LEU A 177 9.60 14.30 -15.17
C LEU A 177 10.45 13.27 -15.93
N ALA A 178 11.69 13.60 -16.28
CA ALA A 178 12.60 12.66 -16.92
C ALA A 178 12.90 11.46 -16.00
N LEU A 179 13.15 11.71 -14.71
CA LEU A 179 13.34 10.66 -13.71
C LEU A 179 12.08 9.79 -13.55
N ALA A 180 10.89 10.40 -13.55
CA ALA A 180 9.62 9.69 -13.45
C ALA A 180 9.38 8.75 -14.63
N LEU A 181 9.65 9.21 -15.85
CA LEU A 181 9.51 8.41 -17.06
C LEU A 181 10.48 7.23 -17.08
N ALA A 182 11.72 7.42 -16.62
CA ALA A 182 12.68 6.32 -16.47
C ALA A 182 12.23 5.24 -15.47
N LEU A 183 11.39 5.59 -14.49
CA LEU A 183 10.86 4.65 -13.49
C LEU A 183 9.70 3.79 -14.00
N LEU A 184 9.11 4.08 -15.17
CA LEU A 184 8.01 3.28 -15.74
C LEU A 184 8.41 1.85 -16.09
N GLY A 185 9.71 1.52 -16.07
CA GLY A 185 10.21 0.15 -16.24
C GLY A 185 9.85 -0.81 -15.09
N PRO A 186 10.67 -1.83 -14.80
CA PRO A 186 10.30 -2.94 -13.93
C PRO A 186 10.10 -2.57 -12.44
N LYS A 187 10.52 -1.38 -12.00
CA LYS A 187 10.25 -0.90 -10.62
C LYS A 187 8.90 -0.19 -10.50
N GLY A 188 8.44 0.44 -11.58
CA GLY A 188 7.20 1.20 -11.67
C GLY A 188 7.29 2.57 -11.02
N LEU A 189 6.62 3.54 -11.62
CA LEU A 189 6.44 4.89 -11.09
C LEU A 189 5.27 4.89 -10.11
N LEU A 190 5.43 5.50 -8.94
CA LEU A 190 4.31 5.74 -8.03
C LEU A 190 3.69 7.11 -8.35
N ALA A 191 2.36 7.17 -8.43
CA ALA A 191 1.64 8.41 -8.76
C ALA A 191 0.25 8.44 -8.12
N ALA A 192 -0.25 9.65 -7.84
CA ALA A 192 -1.66 9.89 -7.57
C ALA A 192 -2.33 10.47 -8.82
N GLY A 193 -3.53 10.01 -9.13
CA GLY A 193 -4.24 10.47 -10.31
C GLY A 193 -5.50 9.68 -10.62
N ARG A 194 -5.98 9.81 -11.85
CA ARG A 194 -7.15 9.12 -12.38
C ARG A 194 -6.95 8.77 -13.85
N VAL A 195 -7.62 7.70 -14.30
CA VAL A 195 -7.68 7.35 -15.72
C VAL A 195 -8.93 7.94 -16.34
N ASN A 196 -8.76 8.69 -17.42
CA ASN A 196 -9.85 9.28 -18.19
C ASN A 196 -9.91 8.66 -19.58
N THR A 197 -11.12 8.42 -20.08
CA THR A 197 -11.34 7.98 -21.46
C THR A 197 -11.29 9.18 -22.40
N THR A 198 -10.69 9.01 -23.57
CA THR A 198 -10.62 10.04 -24.64
C THR A 198 -11.60 9.74 -25.76
N SER A 199 -11.86 10.73 -26.63
CA SER A 199 -12.80 10.62 -27.75
C SER A 199 -12.44 9.53 -28.77
N ASN A 200 -11.15 9.21 -28.91
CA ASN A 200 -10.66 8.13 -29.77
C ASN A 200 -10.63 6.75 -29.07
N SER A 201 -11.44 6.54 -28.02
CA SER A 201 -11.46 5.34 -27.18
C SER A 201 -10.13 5.02 -26.46
N GLY A 202 -9.17 5.95 -26.47
CA GLY A 202 -7.96 5.86 -25.67
C GLY A 202 -8.24 6.06 -24.19
N ARG A 203 -7.22 5.79 -23.36
CA ARG A 203 -7.26 6.07 -21.93
C ARG A 203 -5.99 6.79 -21.51
N VAL A 204 -6.15 7.93 -20.86
CA VAL A 204 -5.04 8.74 -20.38
C VAL A 204 -4.99 8.63 -18.87
N PHE A 205 -3.86 8.20 -18.31
CA PHE A 205 -3.62 8.38 -16.88
C PHE A 205 -3.19 9.83 -16.65
N ARG A 206 -4.01 10.59 -15.93
CA ARG A 206 -3.74 11.98 -15.60
C ARG A 206 -3.20 12.05 -14.18
N ALA A 207 -1.89 12.23 -14.05
CA ALA A 207 -1.21 12.32 -12.76
C ALA A 207 -1.34 13.73 -12.19
N THR A 208 -1.69 13.85 -10.91
CA THR A 208 -1.66 15.13 -10.19
C THR A 208 -0.48 15.24 -9.24
N ARG A 209 0.12 14.10 -8.88
CA ARG A 209 1.36 14.02 -8.10
C ARG A 209 2.12 12.75 -8.47
N ILE A 210 3.46 12.84 -8.49
CA ILE A 210 4.35 11.70 -8.64
C ILE A 210 5.17 11.50 -7.36
N TYR A 211 5.69 10.29 -7.20
CA TYR A 211 6.42 9.87 -6.02
C TYR A 211 7.74 9.23 -6.42
N LEU A 212 8.83 9.95 -6.14
CA LEU A 212 10.18 9.53 -6.51
C LEU A 212 10.87 8.92 -5.30
N ARG A 213 11.66 7.86 -5.48
CA ARG A 213 12.29 7.17 -4.36
C ARG A 213 13.17 8.15 -3.58
N ALA A 214 13.02 8.22 -2.25
CA ALA A 214 13.98 8.93 -1.42
C ALA A 214 15.31 8.17 -1.45
N ALA A 215 16.44 8.87 -1.61
CA ALA A 215 17.73 8.22 -1.53
C ALA A 215 17.89 7.55 -0.15
N LYS A 216 18.39 6.30 -0.15
CA LYS A 216 18.73 5.41 0.99
C LYS A 216 18.09 5.77 2.34
N LEU A 217 17.15 4.95 2.79
CA LEU A 217 16.63 4.93 4.16
C LEU A 217 17.56 4.26 5.19
N ARG A 218 18.66 3.66 4.72
CA ARG A 218 19.57 2.91 5.57
C ARG A 218 20.46 3.90 6.33
N ALA A 219 20.62 3.66 7.62
CA ALA A 219 21.65 4.27 8.46
C ALA A 219 23.06 3.99 7.90
#